data_AF-R9QQJ9-F1
#
_entry.id   AF-R9QQJ9-F1
#
_cell.length_a   1.000
_cell.length_b   1.000
_cell.length_c   1.000
_cell.angle_alpha   90.00
_cell.angle_beta   90.00
_cell.angle_gamma   90.00
#
_symmetry.space_group_name_H-M   'P 1'
#
loop_
_entity.id
_entity.type
_entity.pdbx_description
1 polymer ?
#
loop_
_entity_poly.entity_id
_entity_poly.type
_entity_poly.pdbx_seq_one_letter_code
_entity_poly.pdbx_strand_id
1 'polypeptide(L)'
;EQAERYDEMVDAMKKVAALNTELTVEERNLLSVAYKNVIGARRAAWRIIASIEQKEKSKGNEHHVEQIKNYAKKIHTELNSIVTDVMSTIDNHLLPHATAEESKVFYYKMKGDYYRYKAEFSTEEDRKEAAKQSLEGYQHALDGAQASLASTNPIRLGLAL
;
A
#
# COMPACT_ATOMS: atom_id res chain seq x y z
N GLU A 1 14.93 -6.95 -6.99
CA GLU A 1 15.27 -6.90 -5.56
C GLU A 1 16.75 -6.61 -5.31
N GLN A 2 17.68 -7.50 -5.68
CA GLN A 2 19.11 -7.37 -5.33
C GLN A 2 19.80 -6.07 -5.79
N ALA A 3 19.34 -5.48 -6.90
CA ALA A 3 19.83 -4.20 -7.40
C ALA A 3 19.09 -2.98 -6.83
N GLU A 4 18.18 -3.16 -5.86
CA GLU A 4 17.32 -2.14 -5.25
C GLU A 4 16.43 -1.34 -6.23
N ARG A 5 16.29 -1.82 -7.46
CA ARG A 5 15.38 -1.25 -8.48
C ARG A 5 13.95 -1.74 -8.27
N TYR A 6 13.29 -1.24 -7.22
CA TYR A 6 11.96 -1.72 -6.81
C TYR A 6 10.83 -1.32 -7.78
N ASP A 7 10.96 -0.19 -8.49
CA ASP A 7 9.98 0.22 -9.50
C ASP A 7 9.91 -0.83 -10.65
N GLU A 8 11.05 -1.30 -11.16
CA GLU A 8 11.09 -2.40 -12.15
C GLU A 8 10.63 -3.74 -11.59
N MET A 9 10.88 -3.97 -10.30
CA MET A 9 10.40 -5.17 -9.63
C MET A 9 8.87 -5.19 -9.58
N VAL A 10 8.23 -4.05 -9.35
CA VAL A 10 6.76 -3.92 -9.45
C VAL A 10 6.30 -4.24 -10.86
N ASP A 11 6.92 -3.65 -11.89
CA ASP A 11 6.54 -3.90 -13.29
C ASP A 11 6.67 -5.37 -13.69
N ALA A 12 7.73 -6.06 -13.25
CA ALA A 12 7.92 -7.48 -13.49
C ALA A 12 6.84 -8.31 -12.76
N MET A 13 6.61 -8.05 -11.46
CA MET A 13 5.66 -8.83 -10.67
C MET A 13 4.20 -8.58 -11.09
N LYS A 14 3.89 -7.41 -11.64
CA LYS A 14 2.57 -7.14 -12.27
C LYS A 14 2.33 -8.00 -13.49
N LYS A 15 3.35 -8.24 -14.31
CA LYS A 15 3.24 -9.15 -15.48
C LYS A 15 2.96 -10.58 -15.02
N VAL A 16 3.59 -11.02 -13.93
CA VAL A 16 3.33 -12.33 -13.33
C VAL A 16 1.90 -12.40 -12.79
N ALA A 17 1.44 -11.38 -12.06
CA ALA A 17 0.05 -11.29 -11.59
C ALA A 17 -0.97 -11.35 -12.75
N ALA A 18 -0.66 -10.67 -13.87
CA ALA A 18 -1.52 -10.65 -15.06
C ALA A 18 -1.61 -11.99 -15.81
N LEU A 19 -0.82 -13.01 -15.43
CA LEU A 19 -1.00 -14.38 -15.93
C LEU A 19 -2.26 -15.06 -15.38
N ASN A 20 -2.94 -14.43 -14.40
CA ASN A 20 -4.21 -14.91 -13.84
C ASN A 20 -4.12 -16.34 -13.28
N THR A 21 -2.95 -16.68 -12.74
CA THR A 21 -2.69 -17.92 -12.01
C THR A 21 -2.42 -17.61 -10.55
N GLU A 22 -2.65 -18.58 -9.67
CA GLU A 22 -2.30 -18.40 -8.27
C GLU A 22 -0.79 -18.22 -8.10
N LEU A 23 -0.39 -17.13 -7.45
CA LEU A 23 1.00 -16.87 -7.13
C LEU A 23 1.50 -17.82 -6.05
N THR A 24 2.69 -18.35 -6.29
CA THR A 24 3.46 -19.07 -5.27
C THR A 24 3.77 -18.16 -4.08
N VAL A 25 4.16 -18.76 -2.95
CA VAL A 25 4.54 -18.01 -1.74
C VAL A 25 5.70 -17.05 -2.04
N GLU A 26 6.67 -17.47 -2.84
CA GLU A 26 7.82 -16.64 -3.22
C GLU A 26 7.38 -15.46 -4.09
N GLU A 27 6.61 -15.69 -5.15
CA GLU A 27 6.10 -14.63 -6.03
C GLU A 27 5.24 -13.62 -5.25
N ARG A 28 4.39 -14.10 -4.35
CA ARG A 28 3.57 -13.24 -3.49
C ARG A 28 4.42 -12.36 -2.58
N ASN A 29 5.48 -12.93 -2.00
CA ASN A 29 6.42 -12.18 -1.17
C ASN A 29 7.18 -11.14 -2.00
N LEU A 30 7.66 -11.51 -3.20
CA LEU A 30 8.34 -10.58 -4.11
C LEU A 30 7.43 -9.41 -4.50
N LEU A 31 6.18 -9.67 -4.88
CA LEU A 31 5.19 -8.63 -5.19
C LEU A 31 5.00 -7.67 -4.00
N SER A 32 4.85 -8.22 -2.79
CA SER A 32 4.66 -7.43 -1.57
C SER A 32 5.88 -6.58 -1.23
N VAL A 33 7.09 -7.16 -1.31
CA VAL A 33 8.36 -6.45 -1.10
C VAL A 33 8.54 -5.32 -2.12
N ALA A 34 8.21 -5.56 -3.39
CA ALA A 34 8.32 -4.58 -4.45
C ALA A 34 7.46 -3.34 -4.16
N TYR A 35 6.14 -3.53 -4.01
CA TYR A 35 5.25 -2.40 -3.74
C TYR A 35 5.54 -1.72 -2.40
N LYS A 36 5.90 -2.48 -1.35
CA LYS A 36 6.23 -1.93 -0.02
C LYS A 36 7.41 -0.96 -0.09
N ASN A 37 8.45 -1.31 -0.84
CA ASN A 37 9.61 -0.44 -0.99
C ASN A 37 9.29 0.80 -1.82
N VAL A 38 8.57 0.64 -2.93
CA VAL A 38 8.16 1.76 -3.80
C VAL A 38 7.31 2.79 -3.02
N ILE A 39 6.26 2.34 -2.32
CA ILE A 39 5.41 3.24 -1.54
C ILE A 39 6.12 3.78 -0.28
N GLY A 40 6.99 2.99 0.34
CA GLY A 40 7.76 3.37 1.51
C GLY A 40 8.64 4.59 1.26
N ALA A 41 9.33 4.63 0.11
CA ALA A 41 10.14 5.77 -0.29
C ALA A 41 9.30 7.05 -0.45
N ARG A 42 8.13 6.97 -1.11
CA ARG A 42 7.25 8.14 -1.32
C ARG A 42 6.59 8.60 -0.02
N ARG A 43 6.22 7.69 0.87
CA ARG A 43 5.70 8.01 2.21
C ARG A 43 6.74 8.70 3.09
N ALA A 44 8.01 8.29 3.00
CA ALA A 44 9.09 8.99 3.69
C ALA A 44 9.27 10.41 3.13
N ALA A 45 9.30 10.56 1.80
CA ALA A 45 9.37 11.87 1.14
C ALA A 45 8.20 12.79 1.53
N TRP A 46 6.97 12.26 1.56
CA TRP A 46 5.77 12.99 1.98
C TRP A 46 5.91 13.54 3.41
N ARG A 47 6.31 12.70 4.38
CA ARG A 47 6.49 13.13 5.78
C ARG A 47 7.53 14.24 5.92
N ILE A 48 8.64 14.14 5.18
CA ILE A 48 9.68 15.17 5.17
C ILE A 48 9.12 16.48 4.62
N ILE A 49 8.43 16.43 3.48
CA ILE A 49 7.84 17.62 2.84
C ILE A 49 6.78 18.27 3.72
N ALA A 50 5.89 17.48 4.33
CA ALA A 50 4.89 18.00 5.27
C ALA A 50 5.54 18.70 6.48
N SER A 51 6.65 18.16 7.00
CA SER A 51 7.40 18.79 8.09
C SER A 51 8.06 20.11 7.66
N ILE A 52 8.64 20.16 6.45
CA ILE A 52 9.23 21.38 5.90
C ILE A 52 8.16 22.44 5.64
N GLU A 53 7.00 22.05 5.09
CA GLU A 53 5.86 22.96 4.89
C GLU A 53 5.43 23.62 6.21
N GLN A 54 5.25 22.82 7.26
CA GLN A 54 4.86 23.32 8.58
C GLN A 54 5.90 24.28 9.16
N LYS A 55 7.21 24.00 8.96
CA LYS A 55 8.31 24.85 9.42
C LYS A 55 8.42 26.16 8.65
N GLU A 56 8.21 26.17 7.34
CA GLU A 56 8.23 27.41 6.55
C GLU A 56 6.96 28.24 6.78
N LYS A 57 5.83 27.58 7.02
CA LYS A 57 4.57 28.25 7.41
C LYS A 57 4.70 28.98 8.75
N SER A 58 5.37 28.40 9.74
CA SER A 58 5.57 29.06 11.04
C SER A 58 6.53 30.26 10.99
N LYS A 59 7.38 30.35 9.97
CA LYS A 59 8.26 31.49 9.70
C LYS A 59 7.59 32.61 8.88
N GLY A 60 6.40 32.39 8.33
CA GLY A 60 5.72 33.35 7.46
C GLY A 60 6.28 33.42 6.04
N ASN A 61 7.04 32.40 5.59
CA ASN A 61 7.64 32.38 4.25
C ASN A 61 6.64 31.90 3.19
N GLU A 62 5.64 32.73 2.86
CA GLU A 62 4.52 32.36 1.98
C GLU A 62 4.96 31.85 0.60
N HIS A 63 5.99 32.46 0.00
CA HIS A 63 6.52 32.03 -1.30
C HIS A 63 7.09 30.60 -1.26
N HIS A 64 7.88 30.27 -0.23
CA HIS A 64 8.42 28.92 -0.07
C HIS A 64 7.30 27.91 0.21
N VAL A 65 6.31 28.28 1.03
CA VAL A 65 5.15 27.42 1.30
C VAL A 65 4.41 27.07 0.02
N GLU A 66 4.23 28.02 -0.91
CA GLU A 66 3.61 27.76 -2.21
C GLU A 66 4.42 26.78 -3.05
N GLN A 67 5.73 26.96 -3.14
CA GLN A 67 6.62 26.03 -3.87
C GLN A 67 6.59 24.62 -3.26
N ILE A 68 6.63 24.51 -1.93
CA ILE A 68 6.56 23.25 -1.21
C ILE A 68 5.23 22.55 -1.48
N LYS A 69 4.10 23.27 -1.43
CA LYS A 69 2.78 22.72 -1.77
C LYS A 69 2.72 22.15 -3.18
N ASN A 70 3.33 22.82 -4.15
CA ASN A 70 3.37 22.31 -5.53
C ASN A 70 4.17 21.02 -5.65
N TYR A 71 5.26 20.88 -4.90
CA TYR A 71 6.02 19.63 -4.84
C TYR A 71 5.27 18.53 -4.06
N ALA A 72 4.61 18.89 -2.96
CA ALA A 72 3.77 18.00 -2.17
C ALA A 72 2.65 17.38 -3.02
N LYS A 73 2.02 18.16 -3.92
CA LYS A 73 1.03 17.67 -4.89
C LYS A 73 1.59 16.57 -5.80
N LYS A 74 2.84 16.70 -6.28
CA LYS A 74 3.48 15.67 -7.11
C LYS A 74 3.63 14.36 -6.36
N ILE A 75 4.15 14.42 -5.13
CA ILE A 75 4.28 13.23 -4.26
C ILE A 75 2.91 12.61 -3.98
N HIS A 76 1.88 13.43 -3.74
CA HIS A 76 0.52 12.97 -3.52
C HIS A 76 -0.05 12.23 -4.76
N THR A 77 0.21 12.72 -5.97
CA THR A 77 -0.17 12.03 -7.22
C THR A 77 0.56 10.69 -7.35
N GLU A 78 1.87 10.63 -7.07
CA GLU A 78 2.63 9.38 -7.10
C GLU A 78 2.09 8.35 -6.11
N LEU A 79 1.84 8.78 -4.86
CA LEU A 79 1.28 7.92 -3.81
C LEU A 79 -0.08 7.35 -4.20
N ASN A 80 -0.99 8.19 -4.72
CA ASN A 80 -2.30 7.72 -5.17
C ASN A 80 -2.17 6.77 -6.36
N SER A 81 -1.27 7.06 -7.32
CA SER A 81 -1.03 6.17 -8.45
C SER A 81 -0.59 4.78 -7.98
N ILE A 82 0.33 4.70 -7.01
CA ILE A 82 0.79 3.42 -6.46
C ILE A 82 -0.34 2.67 -5.75
N VAL A 83 -1.14 3.37 -4.93
CA VAL A 83 -2.30 2.75 -4.25
C VAL A 83 -3.32 2.23 -5.26
N THR A 84 -3.69 3.04 -6.26
CA THR A 84 -4.62 2.60 -7.31
C THR A 84 -4.08 1.40 -8.09
N ASP A 85 -2.78 1.41 -8.40
CA ASP A 85 -2.13 0.35 -9.14
C ASP A 85 -2.17 -0.99 -8.38
N VAL A 86 -1.82 -0.98 -7.10
CA VAL A 86 -1.86 -2.18 -6.27
C VAL A 86 -3.30 -2.67 -6.03
N MET A 87 -4.27 -1.75 -5.87
CA MET A 87 -5.69 -2.14 -5.71
C MET A 87 -6.18 -2.82 -6.97
N SER A 88 -5.89 -2.25 -8.14
CA SER A 88 -6.29 -2.84 -9.43
C SER A 88 -5.63 -4.21 -9.65
N THR A 89 -4.36 -4.36 -9.26
CA THR A 89 -3.65 -5.64 -9.32
C THR A 89 -4.32 -6.68 -8.43
N ILE A 90 -4.66 -6.31 -7.18
CA ILE A 90 -5.30 -7.22 -6.23
C ILE A 90 -6.70 -7.63 -6.73
N ASP A 91 -7.52 -6.66 -7.11
CA ASP A 91 -8.95 -6.88 -7.39
C ASP A 91 -9.18 -7.58 -8.74
N ASN A 92 -8.35 -7.29 -9.75
CA ASN A 92 -8.53 -7.85 -11.09
C ASN A 92 -7.78 -9.17 -11.31
N HIS A 93 -6.64 -9.36 -10.63
CA HIS A 93 -5.73 -10.47 -10.93
C HIS A 93 -5.49 -11.41 -9.75
N LEU A 94 -5.29 -10.90 -8.53
CA LEU A 94 -4.84 -11.75 -7.43
C LEU A 94 -5.99 -12.40 -6.67
N LEU A 95 -6.95 -11.62 -6.17
CA LEU A 95 -8.08 -12.15 -5.40
C LEU A 95 -8.96 -13.12 -6.21
N PRO A 96 -9.31 -12.85 -7.49
CA PRO A 96 -10.15 -13.76 -8.28
C PRO A 96 -9.51 -15.13 -8.52
N HIS A 97 -8.17 -15.21 -8.50
CA HIS A 97 -7.42 -16.43 -8.80
C HIS A 97 -6.75 -17.04 -7.55
N ALA A 98 -7.02 -16.50 -6.36
CA ALA A 98 -6.53 -17.04 -5.10
C ALA A 98 -7.38 -18.24 -4.67
N THR A 99 -6.83 -19.46 -4.68
CA THR A 99 -7.56 -20.65 -4.20
C THR A 99 -7.26 -20.93 -2.73
N ALA A 100 -6.02 -20.74 -2.27
CA ALA A 100 -5.69 -20.95 -0.87
C ALA A 100 -6.18 -19.80 0.01
N GLU A 101 -6.76 -20.13 1.16
CA GLU A 101 -7.23 -19.14 2.14
C GLU A 101 -6.09 -18.26 2.66
N GLU A 102 -4.88 -18.82 2.80
CA GLU A 102 -3.68 -18.04 3.16
C GLU A 102 -3.36 -16.96 2.12
N SER A 103 -3.56 -17.24 0.83
CA SER A 103 -3.41 -16.26 -0.27
C SER A 103 -4.43 -15.13 -0.13
N LYS A 104 -5.71 -15.47 0.10
CA LYS A 104 -6.78 -14.49 0.26
C LYS A 104 -6.54 -13.59 1.47
N VAL A 105 -6.20 -14.17 2.63
CA VAL A 105 -5.87 -13.42 3.85
C VAL A 105 -4.71 -12.44 3.59
N PHE A 106 -3.67 -12.90 2.88
CA PHE A 106 -2.54 -12.06 2.52
C PHE A 106 -2.97 -10.87 1.66
N TYR A 107 -3.77 -11.09 0.62
CA TYR A 107 -4.20 -10.01 -0.28
C TYR A 107 -5.18 -9.04 0.39
N TYR A 108 -6.12 -9.53 1.21
CA TYR A 108 -7.00 -8.65 1.98
C TYR A 108 -6.24 -7.81 3.00
N LYS A 109 -5.25 -8.39 3.69
CA LYS A 109 -4.33 -7.63 4.55
C LYS A 109 -3.61 -6.55 3.75
N MET A 110 -3.11 -6.91 2.57
CA MET A 110 -2.44 -5.96 1.67
C MET A 110 -3.41 -4.82 1.28
N LYS A 111 -4.67 -5.10 0.93
CA LYS A 111 -5.68 -4.03 0.72
C LYS A 111 -5.80 -3.11 1.93
N GLY A 112 -5.93 -3.70 3.12
CA GLY A 112 -5.97 -2.96 4.39
C GLY A 112 -4.77 -2.01 4.55
N ASP A 113 -3.56 -2.52 4.31
CA ASP A 113 -2.31 -1.74 4.41
C ASP A 113 -2.25 -0.55 3.44
N TYR A 114 -2.60 -0.74 2.16
CA TYR A 114 -2.51 0.35 1.17
C TYR A 114 -3.62 1.38 1.32
N TYR A 115 -4.83 0.98 1.72
CA TYR A 115 -5.86 1.95 2.09
C TYR A 115 -5.51 2.71 3.37
N ARG A 116 -4.86 2.05 4.34
CA ARG A 116 -4.31 2.74 5.53
C ARG A 116 -3.27 3.77 5.12
N TYR A 117 -2.35 3.42 4.21
CA TYR A 117 -1.38 4.38 3.68
C TYR A 117 -2.08 5.55 2.98
N LYS A 118 -3.12 5.28 2.17
CA LYS A 118 -3.92 6.33 1.55
C LYS A 118 -4.49 7.31 2.57
N ALA A 119 -5.06 6.80 3.66
CA ALA A 119 -5.61 7.62 4.73
C ALA A 119 -4.58 8.56 5.40
N GLU A 120 -3.28 8.23 5.39
CA GLU A 120 -2.22 9.06 5.99
C GLU A 120 -1.98 10.40 5.27
N PHE A 121 -2.26 10.45 3.96
CA PHE A 121 -2.00 11.63 3.13
C PHE A 121 -3.26 12.22 2.48
N SER A 122 -4.42 11.62 2.72
CA SER A 122 -5.72 12.09 2.25
C SER A 122 -6.26 13.28 3.06
N THR A 123 -7.14 14.06 2.42
CA THR A 123 -7.95 15.10 3.07
C THR A 123 -9.04 14.49 3.95
N GLU A 124 -9.76 15.29 4.77
CA GLU A 124 -10.69 14.74 5.76
C GLU A 124 -11.78 13.82 5.19
N GLU A 125 -12.32 14.15 4.01
CA GLU A 125 -13.37 13.37 3.38
C GLU A 125 -12.80 12.07 2.79
N ASP A 126 -11.77 12.17 1.95
CA ASP A 126 -11.07 11.03 1.35
C ASP A 126 -10.49 10.08 2.42
N ARG A 127 -10.04 10.64 3.55
CA ARG A 127 -9.48 9.88 4.67
C ARG A 127 -10.53 9.00 5.34
N LYS A 128 -11.79 9.45 5.45
CA LYS A 128 -12.88 8.63 6.02
C LYS A 128 -13.15 7.42 5.14
N GLU A 129 -13.23 7.62 3.83
CA GLU A 129 -13.44 6.53 2.90
C GLU A 129 -12.25 5.57 2.88
N ALA A 130 -11.02 6.08 2.81
CA ALA A 130 -9.82 5.24 2.88
C ALA A 130 -9.73 4.45 4.20
N ALA A 131 -10.11 5.05 5.33
CA ALA A 131 -10.14 4.36 6.62
C ALA A 131 -11.21 3.24 6.65
N LYS A 132 -12.39 3.48 6.07
CA LYS A 132 -13.44 2.48 5.94
C LYS A 132 -12.97 1.29 5.09
N GLN A 133 -12.41 1.57 3.90
CA GLN A 133 -11.87 0.54 3.01
C GLN A 133 -10.72 -0.25 3.66
N SER A 134 -9.87 0.43 4.43
CA SER A 134 -8.81 -0.20 5.21
C SER A 134 -9.37 -1.17 6.25
N LEU A 135 -10.37 -0.73 7.02
CA LEU A 135 -11.05 -1.55 8.02
C LEU A 135 -11.72 -2.77 7.39
N GLU A 136 -12.44 -2.60 6.28
CA GLU A 136 -13.07 -3.69 5.54
C GLU A 136 -12.04 -4.73 5.07
N GLY A 137 -10.93 -4.27 4.49
CA GLY A 137 -9.83 -5.15 4.08
C GLY A 137 -9.23 -5.95 5.25
N TYR A 138 -8.97 -5.30 6.38
CA TYR A 138 -8.47 -5.98 7.57
C TYR A 138 -9.48 -6.93 8.21
N GLN A 139 -10.78 -6.58 8.21
CA GLN A 139 -11.81 -7.45 8.75
C GLN A 139 -11.93 -8.73 7.92
N HIS A 140 -11.96 -8.63 6.59
CA HIS A 140 -11.95 -9.81 5.71
C HIS A 140 -10.71 -10.68 5.93
N ALA A 141 -9.53 -10.07 6.09
CA ALA A 141 -8.31 -10.80 6.41
C ALA A 141 -8.40 -11.48 7.78
N LEU A 142 -8.99 -10.82 8.78
CA LEU A 142 -9.10 -11.34 10.15
C LEU A 142 -10.05 -12.52 10.22
N ASP A 143 -11.22 -12.41 9.60
CA ASP A 143 -12.22 -13.49 9.56
C ASP A 143 -11.64 -14.73 8.87
N GLY A 144 -10.98 -14.54 7.72
CA GLY A 144 -10.29 -15.62 7.01
C GLY A 144 -9.15 -16.24 7.82
N ALA A 145 -8.35 -15.41 8.51
CA ALA A 145 -7.24 -15.89 9.33
C ALA A 145 -7.71 -16.66 10.57
N GLN A 146 -8.80 -16.21 11.19
CA GLN A 146 -9.38 -16.89 12.36
C GLN A 146 -9.97 -18.25 12.00
N ALA A 147 -10.62 -18.35 10.83
CA ALA A 147 -11.23 -19.59 10.37
C ALA A 147 -10.19 -20.62 9.87
N SER A 148 -9.11 -20.16 9.23
CA SER A 148 -8.28 -21.04 8.39
C SER A 148 -6.80 -21.12 8.80
N LEU A 149 -6.30 -20.20 9.64
CA LEU A 149 -4.88 -20.13 10.01
C LEU A 149 -4.67 -20.37 11.51
N ALA A 150 -3.64 -21.15 11.87
CA ALA A 150 -3.22 -21.32 13.25
C ALA A 150 -2.83 -19.98 13.90
N SER A 151 -3.01 -19.83 15.21
CA SER A 151 -2.66 -18.61 15.94
C SER A 151 -1.17 -18.24 15.87
N THR A 152 -0.30 -19.21 15.58
CA THR A 152 1.15 -19.03 15.39
C THR A 152 1.55 -18.76 13.94
N ASN A 153 0.62 -18.74 12.98
CA ASN A 153 0.93 -18.48 11.58
C ASN A 153 1.47 -17.04 11.42
N PRO A 154 2.61 -16.83 10.71
CA PRO A 154 3.24 -15.51 10.57
C PRO A 154 2.34 -14.44 9.91
N ILE A 155 1.48 -14.83 8.96
CA ILE A 155 0.56 -13.90 8.28
C ILE A 155 -0.53 -13.45 9.26
N ARG A 156 -1.07 -14.37 10.06
CA ARG A 156 -2.05 -14.05 11.11
C ARG A 156 -1.45 -13.14 12.19
N LEU A 157 -0.21 -13.40 12.61
CA LEU A 157 0.50 -12.53 13.55
C LEU A 157 0.78 -11.15 12.94
N GLY A 158 1.25 -11.11 11.70
CA GLY A 158 1.52 -9.87 10.98
C GLY A 158 0.28 -9.05 10.65
N LEU A 159 -0.91 -9.67 10.60
CA LEU A 159 -2.20 -8.99 10.47
C LEU A 159 -2.61 -8.26 11.77
N ALA A 160 -2.23 -8.81 12.93
CA ALA A 160 -2.56 -8.23 14.24
C ALA A 160 -1.64 -7.09 14.68
N LEU A 161 -0.51 -6.88 13.97
CA LEU A 161 0.49 -5.84 14.24
C LEU A 161 0.19 -4.53 13.51
#